data_AF-A0A4Q1F488-F1
#
_entry.id   AF-A0A4Q1F488-F1
#
_cell.length_a   1.000
_cell.length_b   1.000
_cell.length_c   1.000
_cell.angle_alpha   90.00
_cell.angle_beta   90.00
_cell.angle_gamma   90.00
#
_symmetry.space_group_name_H-M   'P 1'
#
loop_
_entity.id
_entity.type
_entity.pdbx_description
1 polymer ?
#
loop_
_entity_poly.entity_id
_entity_poly.type
_entity_poly.pdbx_seq_one_letter_code
_entity_poly.pdbx_strand_id
1 'polypeptide(L)'
;MKLQIRILLYSILFFLYLTSTHFFLSLGEILKTDPYITMGCGFAVLNSIYAFLGLKWKPILNIICSIAIAALALFLAVQFANLHLLSNYDPYLVKTAIFTNALLSIIFWEIVYQIKIRKS
;
A
#
# COMPACT_ATOMS: atom_id res chain seq x y z
N MET A 1 1.45 -1.57 -20.70
CA MET A 1 0.14 -0.91 -20.57
C MET A 1 0.26 0.58 -20.85
N LYS A 2 -0.80 1.17 -21.43
CA LYS A 2 -0.93 2.63 -21.62
C LYS A 2 -0.94 3.34 -20.27
N LEU A 3 -0.37 4.55 -20.22
CA LEU A 3 -0.27 5.38 -19.00
C LEU A 3 -1.63 5.62 -18.34
N GLN A 4 -2.68 5.87 -19.14
CA GLN A 4 -4.04 6.11 -18.65
C GLN A 4 -4.58 4.95 -17.81
N ILE A 5 -4.35 3.71 -18.24
CA ILE A 5 -4.85 2.52 -17.53
C ILE A 5 -4.08 2.32 -16.22
N ARG A 6 -2.79 2.67 -16.20
CA ARG A 6 -1.97 2.61 -14.97
C ARG A 6 -2.44 3.61 -13.92
N ILE A 7 -2.70 4.86 -14.33
CA ILE A 7 -3.24 5.88 -13.42
C ILE A 7 -4.58 5.43 -12.87
N LEU A 8 -5.47 4.89 -13.72
CA LEU A 8 -6.75 4.35 -13.28
C LEU A 8 -6.60 3.22 -12.25
N LEU A 9 -5.69 2.27 -12.51
CA LEU A 9 -5.40 1.18 -11.57
C LEU A 9 -4.83 1.69 -10.23
N TYR A 10 -3.95 2.69 -10.25
CA TYR A 10 -3.43 3.32 -9.03
C TYR A 10 -4.51 4.07 -8.26
N SER A 11 -5.39 4.81 -8.94
CA SER A 11 -6.53 5.48 -8.31
C SER A 11 -7.47 4.46 -7.65
N ILE A 12 -7.76 3.34 -8.31
CA ILE A 12 -8.56 2.25 -7.74
C ILE A 12 -7.86 1.68 -6.50
N LEU A 13 -6.56 1.39 -6.56
CA LEU A 13 -5.79 0.89 -5.42
C LEU A 13 -5.85 1.87 -4.24
N PHE A 14 -5.73 3.17 -4.50
CA PHE A 14 -5.82 4.22 -3.49
C PHE A 14 -7.19 4.26 -2.79
N PHE A 15 -8.29 4.23 -3.56
CA PHE A 15 -9.64 4.15 -2.97
C PHE A 15 -9.87 2.85 -2.19
N LEU A 16 -9.34 1.73 -2.68
CA LEU A 16 -9.35 0.46 -1.97
C LEU A 16 -8.63 0.56 -0.63
N TYR A 17 -7.45 1.19 -0.57
CA TYR A 17 -6.72 1.39 0.69
C TYR A 17 -7.53 2.19 1.70
N LEU A 18 -8.13 3.31 1.27
CA LEU A 18 -8.93 4.16 2.16
C LEU A 18 -10.14 3.42 2.74
N THR A 19 -10.89 2.72 1.89
CA THR A 19 -12.11 2.00 2.29
C THR A 19 -11.82 0.76 3.12
N SER A 20 -10.79 -0.01 2.75
CA SER A 20 -10.41 -1.24 3.45
C SER A 20 -9.73 -0.99 4.79
N THR A 21 -9.18 0.20 5.05
CA THR A 21 -8.51 0.45 6.34
C THR A 21 -9.48 0.35 7.52
N HIS A 22 -10.70 0.87 7.39
CA HIS A 22 -11.71 0.73 8.44
C HIS A 22 -12.06 -0.74 8.70
N PHE A 23 -12.13 -1.53 7.62
CA PHE A 23 -12.36 -2.97 7.71
C PHE A 23 -11.20 -3.70 8.41
N PHE A 24 -9.94 -3.41 8.04
CA PHE A 24 -8.77 -4.02 8.68
C PHE A 24 -8.59 -3.63 10.14
N LEU A 25 -8.91 -2.38 10.51
CA LEU A 25 -8.92 -1.94 11.91
C LEU A 25 -9.93 -2.71 12.74
N SER A 26 -11.18 -2.81 12.27
CA SER A 26 -12.22 -3.59 12.94
C SER A 26 -11.84 -5.07 13.06
N LEU A 27 -11.24 -5.65 12.01
CA LEU A 27 -10.69 -7.02 12.07
C LEU A 27 -9.59 -7.16 13.13
N GLY A 28 -8.69 -6.18 13.24
CA GLY A 28 -7.61 -6.18 14.23
C GLY A 28 -8.14 -6.11 15.67
N GLU A 29 -9.19 -5.30 15.89
CA GLU A 29 -9.87 -5.22 17.19
C GLU A 29 -10.53 -6.56 17.58
N ILE A 30 -11.16 -7.25 16.61
CA ILE A 30 -11.77 -8.58 16.84
C ILE A 30 -10.71 -9.64 17.13
N LEU A 31 -9.61 -9.65 16.37
CA LEU A 31 -8.53 -10.63 16.53
C LEU A 31 -7.62 -10.32 17.74
N LYS A 32 -7.78 -9.16 18.40
CA LYS A 32 -6.91 -8.67 19.47
C LYS A 32 -5.43 -8.65 19.06
N THR A 33 -5.16 -8.36 17.79
CA THR A 33 -3.81 -8.26 17.22
C THR A 33 -3.39 -6.81 17.07
N ASP A 34 -2.08 -6.59 16.97
CA ASP A 34 -1.55 -5.24 16.71
C ASP A 34 -2.16 -4.64 15.44
N PRO A 35 -2.69 -3.39 15.50
CA PRO A 35 -3.31 -2.72 14.36
C PRO A 35 -2.37 -2.61 13.15
N TYR A 36 -1.08 -2.37 13.42
CA TYR A 36 -0.05 -2.24 12.38
C TYR A 36 0.20 -3.56 11.65
N ILE A 37 0.18 -4.70 12.35
CA ILE A 37 0.38 -6.02 11.74
C ILE A 37 -0.83 -6.35 10.86
N THR A 38 -2.03 -6.10 11.38
CA THR A 38 -3.29 -6.38 10.67
C THR A 38 -3.41 -5.51 9.40
N MET A 39 -3.08 -4.22 9.50
CA MET A 39 -3.01 -3.32 8.34
C MET A 39 -1.95 -3.76 7.33
N GLY A 40 -0.73 -4.08 7.79
CA GLY A 40 0.36 -4.53 6.92
C GLY A 40 0.00 -5.77 6.10
N CYS A 41 -0.59 -6.79 6.75
CA CYS A 41 -1.09 -7.98 6.07
C CYS A 41 -2.23 -7.64 5.09
N GLY A 42 -3.19 -6.81 5.50
CA GLY A 42 -4.29 -6.38 4.63
C GLY A 42 -3.80 -5.68 3.36
N PHE A 43 -2.85 -4.75 3.51
CA PHE A 43 -2.24 -4.06 2.38
C PHE A 43 -1.36 -4.97 1.51
N ALA A 44 -0.70 -5.98 2.09
CA ALA A 44 0.04 -6.98 1.33
C ALA A 44 -0.87 -7.83 0.43
N VAL A 45 -2.09 -8.16 0.89
CA VAL A 45 -3.11 -8.85 0.08
C VAL A 45 -3.58 -7.96 -1.06
N LEU A 46 -3.89 -6.68 -0.80
CA LEU A 46 -4.30 -5.73 -1.84
C LEU A 46 -3.21 -5.52 -2.89
N ASN A 47 -1.96 -5.36 -2.46
CA ASN A 47 -0.81 -5.27 -3.35
C ASN A 47 -0.64 -6.55 -4.18
N SER A 48 -0.88 -7.72 -3.60
CA SER A 48 -0.83 -8.99 -4.33
C SER A 48 -1.87 -9.03 -5.45
N ILE A 49 -3.13 -8.69 -5.15
CA ILE A 49 -4.21 -8.61 -6.15
C ILE A 49 -3.80 -7.66 -7.29
N TYR A 50 -3.25 -6.49 -6.94
CA TYR A 50 -2.74 -5.53 -7.91
C TYR A 50 -1.61 -6.10 -8.78
N ALA A 51 -0.64 -6.77 -8.17
CA ALA A 51 0.50 -7.36 -8.86
C ALA A 51 0.08 -8.37 -9.93
N PHE A 52 -0.89 -9.22 -9.61
CA PHE A 52 -1.42 -10.24 -10.51
C PHE A 52 -2.22 -9.63 -11.67
N LEU A 53 -3.04 -8.62 -11.41
CA LEU A 53 -3.88 -8.00 -12.44
C LEU A 53 -3.09 -7.02 -13.34
N GLY A 54 -2.24 -6.19 -12.74
CA GLY A 54 -1.57 -5.09 -13.42
C GLY A 54 -0.23 -5.47 -14.05
N LEU A 55 0.63 -6.20 -13.33
CA LEU A 55 2.00 -6.43 -13.78
C LEU A 55 2.15 -7.65 -14.69
N LYS A 56 1.29 -8.68 -14.57
CA LYS A 56 1.38 -9.95 -15.33
C LYS A 56 2.83 -10.47 -15.45
N TRP A 57 3.55 -10.54 -14.32
CA TRP A 57 4.92 -11.05 -14.26
C TRP A 57 4.95 -12.46 -13.67
N LYS A 58 6.14 -13.02 -13.39
CA LYS A 58 6.22 -14.35 -12.75
C LYS A 58 5.51 -14.29 -11.39
N PRO A 59 4.62 -15.25 -11.06
CA PRO A 59 3.83 -15.24 -9.82
C PRO A 59 4.67 -15.04 -8.55
N ILE A 60 5.82 -15.72 -8.47
CA ILE A 60 6.75 -15.61 -7.35
C ILE A 60 7.26 -14.17 -7.15
N LEU A 61 7.62 -13.48 -8.24
CA LEU A 61 8.15 -12.11 -8.17
C LEU A 61 7.07 -11.13 -7.75
N ASN A 62 5.84 -11.33 -8.22
CA ASN A 62 4.69 -10.52 -7.83
C ASN A 62 4.43 -10.59 -6.32
N ILE A 63 4.47 -11.79 -5.73
CA ILE A 63 4.25 -11.98 -4.29
C ILE A 63 5.36 -11.30 -3.49
N ILE A 64 6.63 -11.54 -3.85
CA ILE A 64 7.78 -10.94 -3.14
C ILE A 64 7.72 -9.42 -3.22
N CYS A 65 7.47 -8.84 -4.41
CA CYS A 65 7.32 -7.40 -4.57
C CYS A 65 6.15 -6.85 -3.77
N SER A 66 5.02 -7.55 -3.72
CA SER A 66 3.83 -7.09 -2.98
C SER A 66 4.09 -7.00 -1.48
N ILE A 67 4.75 -8.02 -0.92
CA ILE A 67 5.13 -8.06 0.50
C ILE A 67 6.19 -6.99 0.79
N ALA A 68 7.21 -6.88 -0.05
CA ALA A 68 8.27 -5.88 0.12
C ALA A 68 7.72 -4.45 0.06
N ILE A 69 6.82 -4.15 -0.90
CA ILE A 69 6.17 -2.85 -1.04
C ILE A 69 5.30 -2.56 0.18
N ALA A 70 4.49 -3.52 0.64
CA ALA A 70 3.64 -3.33 1.81
C ALA A 70 4.47 -3.05 3.08
N ALA A 71 5.55 -3.80 3.30
CA ALA A 71 6.42 -3.60 4.46
C ALA A 71 7.16 -2.25 4.41
N LEU A 72 7.74 -1.89 3.26
CA LEU A 72 8.46 -0.63 3.08
C LEU A 72 7.53 0.58 3.19
N ALA A 73 6.36 0.52 2.54
CA ALA A 73 5.40 1.61 2.55
C ALA A 73 4.82 1.83 3.95
N LEU A 74 4.52 0.77 4.70
CA LEU A 74 4.07 0.86 6.08
C LEU A 74 5.18 1.42 6.99
N PHE A 75 6.41 0.93 6.85
CA PHE A 75 7.54 1.43 7.64
C PHE A 75 7.77 2.93 7.41
N LEU A 76 7.82 3.38 6.16
CA LEU A 76 7.95 4.80 5.85
C LEU A 76 6.74 5.61 6.34
N ALA A 77 5.53 5.07 6.23
CA ALA A 77 4.32 5.74 6.70
C ALA A 77 4.33 5.96 8.23
N VAL A 78 4.79 4.99 9.00
CA VAL A 78 4.96 5.13 10.46
C VAL A 78 6.02 6.17 10.78
N GLN A 79 7.15 6.19 10.04
CA GLN A 79 8.15 7.23 10.24
C GLN A 79 7.61 8.62 9.92
N PHE A 80 6.91 8.78 8.79
CA PHE A 80 6.27 10.05 8.42
C PHE A 80 5.22 10.52 9.44
N ALA A 81 4.44 9.59 9.99
CA ALA A 81 3.52 9.88 11.09
C ALA A 81 4.29 10.35 12.34
N ASN A 82 5.36 9.65 12.73
CA ASN A 82 6.20 10.01 13.87
C ASN A 82 6.95 11.34 13.72
N LEU A 83 7.15 11.84 12.50
CA LEU A 83 7.70 13.18 12.29
C LEU A 83 6.73 14.31 12.74
N HIS A 84 5.49 13.98 13.15
CA HIS A 84 4.48 14.92 13.66
C HIS A 84 4.23 16.14 12.74
N LEU A 85 4.58 16.05 11.45
CA LEU A 85 4.50 17.15 10.47
C LEU A 85 3.09 17.72 10.32
N LEU A 86 2.05 16.90 10.56
CA LEU A 86 0.63 17.28 10.52
C LEU A 86 -0.09 17.04 11.85
N SER A 87 0.61 17.08 12.99
CA SER A 87 -0.01 16.80 14.31
C SER A 87 -1.22 17.69 14.64
N ASN A 88 -1.28 18.90 14.07
CA ASN A 88 -2.42 19.82 14.23
C ASN A 88 -3.69 19.39 13.47
N TYR A 89 -3.59 18.54 12.45
CA TYR A 89 -4.73 18.10 11.62
C TYR A 89 -5.15 16.65 11.90
N ASP A 90 -4.25 15.82 12.44
CA ASP A 90 -4.56 14.44 12.82
C ASP A 90 -3.91 14.11 14.17
N PRO A 91 -4.65 14.26 15.30
CA PRO A 91 -4.10 14.04 16.64
C PRO A 91 -3.72 12.57 16.89
N TYR A 92 -4.24 11.63 16.10
CA TYR A 92 -3.92 10.21 16.19
C TYR A 92 -2.94 9.75 15.11
N LEU A 93 -2.57 10.61 14.15
CA LEU A 93 -1.64 10.37 13.03
C LEU A 93 -2.01 9.18 12.12
N VAL A 94 -3.14 8.51 12.37
CA VAL A 94 -3.58 7.31 11.67
C VAL A 94 -3.94 7.61 10.22
N LYS A 95 -4.67 8.71 9.97
CA LYS A 95 -5.06 9.10 8.61
C LYS A 95 -3.84 9.52 7.79
N THR A 96 -2.90 10.24 8.43
CA THR A 96 -1.63 10.61 7.78
C THR A 96 -0.81 9.38 7.40
N ALA A 97 -0.73 8.37 8.27
CA ALA A 97 -0.04 7.12 7.98
C ALA A 97 -0.69 6.35 6.82
N ILE A 98 -2.03 6.23 6.81
CA ILE A 98 -2.77 5.52 5.76
C ILE A 98 -2.55 6.20 4.39
N PHE A 99 -2.67 7.52 4.35
CA PHE A 99 -2.50 8.30 3.13
C PHE A 99 -1.08 8.17 2.58
N THR A 100 -0.08 8.26 3.47
CA THR A 100 1.33 8.08 3.13
C THR A 100 1.60 6.68 2.60
N ASN A 101 1.06 5.66 3.25
CA ASN A 101 1.21 4.26 2.83
C ASN A 101 0.61 4.01 1.44
N ALA A 102 -0.58 4.56 1.17
CA ALA A 102 -1.23 4.43 -0.13
C ALA A 102 -0.44 5.12 -1.25
N LEU A 103 0.04 6.35 -1.01
CA LEU A 103 0.88 7.08 -1.97
C LEU A 103 2.20 6.37 -2.24
N LEU A 104 2.90 5.92 -1.19
CA LEU A 104 4.16 5.19 -1.33
C LEU A 104 3.97 3.87 -2.07
N SER A 105 2.89 3.14 -1.80
CA SER A 105 2.56 1.90 -2.52
C SER A 105 2.41 2.16 -4.03
N ILE A 106 1.74 3.25 -4.43
CA ILE A 106 1.62 3.65 -5.83
C ILE A 106 2.99 3.98 -6.44
N ILE A 107 3.81 4.78 -5.75
CA ILE A 107 5.14 5.17 -6.23
C ILE A 107 6.04 3.94 -6.41
N PHE A 108 6.03 3.01 -5.45
CA PHE A 108 6.82 1.79 -5.56
C PHE A 108 6.35 0.88 -6.69
N TRP A 109 5.04 0.74 -6.89
CA TRP A 109 4.52 0.00 -8.04
C TRP A 109 4.93 0.64 -9.37
N GLU A 110 4.94 1.96 -9.44
CA GLU A 110 5.42 2.69 -10.60
C GLU A 110 6.90 2.41 -10.88
N ILE A 111 7.75 2.44 -9.85
CA ILE A 111 9.17 2.11 -9.96
C ILE A 111 9.35 0.68 -10.48
N VAL A 112 8.65 -0.30 -9.90
CA VAL A 112 8.71 -1.71 -10.33
C VAL A 112 8.26 -1.85 -11.78
N TYR A 113 7.20 -1.16 -12.18
CA TYR A 113 6.73 -1.18 -13.56
C TYR A 113 7.74 -0.59 -14.55
N GLN A 114 8.38 0.53 -14.21
CA GLN A 114 9.42 1.16 -15.06
C GLN A 114 10.66 0.26 -15.18
N ILE A 115 11.07 -0.40 -14.09
CA ILE A 115 12.18 -1.37 -14.11
C ILE A 115 11.83 -2.55 -15.03
N LYS A 116 10.59 -3.04 -14.97
CA LYS A 116 10.11 -4.12 -15.85
C LYS A 116 10.19 -3.72 -17.32
N ILE A 117 9.75 -2.51 -17.68
CA ILE A 117 9.83 -2.02 -19.07
C ILE A 117 11.28 -1.94 -19.55
N ARG A 118 12.21 -1.44 -18.73
CA ARG A 118 13.62 -1.28 -19.15
C ARG A 118 14.36 -2.60 -19.37
N LYS A 119 13.91 -3.69 -18.74
CA LYS A 119 14.53 -5.03 -18.87
C LYS A 119 13.85 -5.95 -19.89
N SER A 120 12.72 -5.54 -20.47
CA SER A 120 12.00 -6.27 -21.51
C SER A 120 12.30 -5.72 -22.88
#